data_AF-A0A3S3RPT1-F1
#
_entry.id   AF-A0A3S3RPT1-F1
#
_cell.length_a   1.000
_cell.length_b   1.000
_cell.length_c   1.000
_cell.angle_alpha   90.00
_cell.angle_beta   90.00
_cell.angle_gamma   90.00
#
_symmetry.space_group_name_H-M   'P 1'
#
loop_
_entity.id
_entity.type
_entity.pdbx_description
1 polymer ?
#
loop_
_entity_poly.entity_id
_entity_poly.type
_entity_poly.pdbx_seq_one_letter_code
_entity_poly.pdbx_strand_id
1 'polypeptide(L)' 'MNTEKTKKDRINELRNKIYYAETARDNYKEKHAILYETNSLYVDVLKQELSGLECMEVA' A
#
# COMPACT_ATOMS: atom_id res chain seq x y z
N MET A 1 15.23 4.27 20.51
CA MET A 1 14.24 4.51 19.43
C MET A 1 13.09 3.55 19.66
N ASN A 2 11.85 4.04 19.78
CA ASN A 2 10.73 3.20 20.21
C ASN A 2 10.14 2.45 19.00
N THR A 3 10.65 1.25 18.75
CA THR A 3 10.45 0.44 17.53
C THR A 3 8.97 0.17 17.23
N GLU A 4 8.14 -0.01 18.25
CA GLU A 4 6.70 -0.22 18.11
C GLU A 4 5.96 1.01 17.56
N LYS A 5 6.35 2.21 18.00
CA LYS A 5 5.76 3.46 17.49
C LYS A 5 6.09 3.62 16.01
N THR A 6 7.34 3.35 15.65
CA THR A 6 7.80 3.40 14.24
C THR A 6 7.09 2.38 13.36
N LYS A 7 6.79 1.17 13.89
CA LYS A 7 6.04 0.14 13.16
C LYS A 7 4.59 0.56 12.90
N LYS A 8 3.88 1.08 13.92
CA LYS A 8 2.49 1.56 13.77
C LYS A 8 2.40 2.74 12.81
N ASP A 9 3.34 3.67 12.88
CA ASP A 9 3.43 4.81 11.97
C ASP A 9 3.61 4.32 10.52
N ARG A 10 4.48 3.32 10.30
CA ARG A 10 4.68 2.71 8.98
C ARG A 10 3.43 1.98 8.45
N ILE A 11 2.74 1.23 9.30
CA ILE A 11 1.48 0.55 8.93
C ILE A 11 0.43 1.57 8.48
N ASN A 12 0.27 2.67 9.23
CA ASN A 12 -0.67 3.73 8.87
C ASN A 12 -0.28 4.43 7.56
N GLU A 13 1.01 4.68 7.36
CA GLU A 13 1.53 5.24 6.11
C GLU A 13 1.20 4.34 4.91
N LEU A 14 1.43 3.03 5.04
CA LEU A 14 1.14 2.05 3.98
C LEU A 14 -0.35 1.97 3.66
N ARG A 15 -1.22 1.96 4.68
CA ARG A 15 -2.68 1.98 4.49
C ARG A 15 -3.14 3.22 3.72
N ASN A 16 -2.61 4.38 4.07
CA ASN A 16 -2.91 5.62 3.34
C ASN A 16 -2.42 5.56 1.88
N LYS A 17 -1.21 5.06 1.64
CA LYS A 17 -0.65 4.92 0.29
C LYS A 17 -1.48 3.96 -0.57
N ILE A 18 -1.90 2.81 -0.01
CA ILE A 18 -2.77 1.85 -0.69
C ILE A 18 -4.08 2.52 -1.08
N TYR A 19 -4.74 3.23 -0.17
CA TYR A 19 -5.99 3.92 -0.45
C TYR A 19 -5.88 4.91 -1.62
N TYR A 20 -4.85 5.75 -1.62
CA TYR A 20 -4.64 6.72 -2.71
C TYR A 20 -4.29 6.04 -4.04
N ALA A 21 -3.47 4.98 -4.01
CA ALA A 21 -3.07 4.25 -5.20
C ALA A 21 -4.24 3.47 -5.82
N GLU A 22 -5.12 2.87 -5.00
CA GLU A 22 -6.36 2.24 -5.47
C GLU A 22 -7.31 3.26 -6.09
N THR A 23 -7.46 4.43 -5.45
CA THR A 23 -8.27 5.53 -6.01
C THR A 23 -7.70 6.00 -7.35
N ALA A 24 -6.39 6.16 -7.45
CA ALA A 24 -5.73 6.55 -8.70
C ALA A 24 -5.88 5.48 -9.79
N ARG A 25 -5.67 4.21 -9.46
CA ARG A 25 -5.90 3.06 -10.35
C ARG A 25 -7.30 3.12 -10.94
N ASP A 26 -8.32 3.23 -10.08
CA ASP A 26 -9.72 3.19 -10.51
C ASP A 26 -10.08 4.39 -11.38
N ASN A 27 -9.51 5.57 -11.10
CA ASN A 27 -9.66 6.77 -11.94
C ASN A 27 -9.05 6.61 -13.35
N TYR A 28 -8.03 5.77 -13.50
CA TYR A 28 -7.33 5.54 -14.77
C TYR A 28 -7.85 4.32 -15.56
N LYS A 29 -8.66 3.46 -14.95
CA LYS A 29 -9.13 2.17 -15.50
C LYS A 29 -9.59 2.23 -16.95
N GLU A 30 -10.33 3.27 -17.33
CA GLU A 30 -10.90 3.43 -18.67
C GLU A 30 -10.26 4.57 -19.48
N LYS A 31 -9.31 5.30 -18.89
CA LYS A 31 -8.72 6.51 -19.48
C LYS A 31 -7.28 6.28 -19.94
N HIS A 32 -6.50 5.54 -19.16
CA HIS A 32 -5.07 5.38 -19.35
C HIS A 32 -4.59 4.01 -18.87
N ALA A 33 -4.50 3.04 -19.79
CA ALA A 33 -4.11 1.67 -19.50
C ALA A 33 -2.77 1.55 -18.76
N ILE A 34 -1.75 2.29 -19.22
CA ILE A 34 -0.41 2.28 -18.60
C ILE A 34 -0.47 2.77 -17.15
N LEU A 35 -1.25 3.83 -16.87
CA LEU A 35 -1.38 4.36 -15.51
C LEU A 35 -2.21 3.42 -14.63
N TYR A 36 -3.23 2.77 -15.18
CA TYR A 36 -3.99 1.73 -14.48
C TYR A 36 -3.08 0.57 -14.06
N GLU A 37 -2.28 0.03 -14.98
CA GLU A 37 -1.35 -1.07 -14.70
C GLU A 37 -0.27 -0.67 -13.69
N THR A 38 0.31 0.52 -13.86
CA THR A 38 1.33 1.05 -12.94
C THR A 38 0.79 1.17 -11.52
N ASN A 39 -0.40 1.74 -11.34
CA ASN A 39 -1.00 1.85 -10.02
C ASN A 39 -1.43 0.47 -9.47
N SER A 40 -1.85 -0.46 -10.32
CA SER A 40 -2.17 -1.83 -9.91
C SER A 40 -0.94 -2.55 -9.32
N LEU A 41 0.18 -2.51 -10.04
CA LEU A 41 1.45 -3.08 -9.57
C LEU A 41 1.91 -2.43 -8.26
N TYR A 42 1.78 -1.10 -8.17
CA TYR A 42 2.16 -0.37 -6.97
C TYR A 42 1.29 -0.74 -5.76
N VAL A 43 -0.02 -0.90 -5.93
CA VAL A 43 -0.93 -1.39 -4.88
C VAL A 43 -0.53 -2.77 -4.40
N ASP A 44 -0.19 -3.69 -5.30
CA ASP A 44 0.20 -5.06 -4.95
C ASP A 44 1.48 -5.08 -4.10
N VAL A 45 2.49 -4.29 -4.47
CA VAL A 45 3.74 -4.15 -3.70
C VAL A 45 3.47 -3.60 -2.30
N LEU A 46 2.63 -2.56 -2.18
CA LEU A 46 2.30 -1.97 -0.88
C LEU A 46 1.52 -2.95 0.01
N LYS A 47 0.62 -3.77 -0.57
CA LYS A 47 -0.11 -4.80 0.16
C LYS A 47 0.83 -5.90 0.66
N GLN A 48 1.79 -6.34 -0.15
CA GLN A 48 2.81 -7.30 0.27
C GLN A 48 3.65 -6.75 1.42
N GLU A 49 4.10 -5.49 1.35
CA GLU A 49 4.86 -4.86 2.44
C GLU A 49 4.02 -4.78 3.73
N LEU A 50 2.76 -4.35 3.62
CA LEU A 50 1.85 -4.27 4.76
C LEU A 50 1.62 -5.64 5.40
N SER A 51 1.33 -6.66 4.61
CA SER A 51 1.16 -8.03 5.10
C SER A 51 2.42 -8.58 5.77
N GLY A 52 3.61 -8.22 5.27
CA GLY A 52 4.88 -8.59 5.91
C GLY A 52 5.02 -7.96 7.31
N LEU A 53 4.60 -6.71 7.48
CA LEU A 53 4.64 -6.03 8.78
C LEU A 53 3.56 -6.53 9.76
N GLU A 54 2.37 -6.85 9.24
CA GLU A 54 1.25 -7.41 10.04
C GLU A 54 1.51 -8.88 10.43
N CYS A 55 2.13 -9.70 9.59
CA CYS A 55 2.52 -11.08 9.95
C CYS A 55 3.54 -11.12 11.10
N MET A 56 4.42 -10.12 11.23
CA MET A 56 5.33 -9.98 12.37
C MET A 56 4.61 -9.58 13.68
N GLU A 57 3.29 -9.39 13.72
CA GLU A 57 2.54 -9.24 14.98
C GLU A 57 2.03 -10.57 15.55
N VAL A 58 2.00 -11.65 14.76
CA VAL A 58 1.37 -12.94 15.15
C VAL A 58 2.40 -14.04 15.48
N ALA A 59 3.70 -13.77 15.28
CA ALA A 59 4.81 -14.68 15.60
C ALA A 59 5.53 -14.25 16.89
#